data_AF-A0A9D1IP60-F1
#
_entry.id   AF-A0A9D1IP60-F1
#
_cell.length_a   1.000
_cell.length_b   1.000
_cell.length_c   1.000
_cell.angle_alpha   90.00
_cell.angle_beta   90.00
_cell.angle_gamma   90.00
#
_symmetry.space_group_name_H-M   'P 1'
#
loop_
_entity.id
_entity.type
_entity.pdbx_description
1 polymer ?
#
loop_
_entity_poly.entity_id
_entity_poly.type
_entity_poly.pdbx_seq_one_letter_code
_entity_poly.pdbx_strand_id
1 'polypeptide(L)'
;MFCSNCGAQLPDDAEFCSNCGQKIEPAPASEPASDAAAKAEAAMDKVGNAAEIAADKVGAAAEIAAQKAGAAAGAAVAKTSNFFQSKFLPGVKKYLKWIIVGVVVILAIVAFFVTGSVMSNPGNVVTSFLSNLANNNYAAAFDQLNVEESEFVNGDTFAQYISEQETDFSEYRNYRVLPYNDYVRLQADEYGLGSLTDAYLEEESGDGSTLSYVAVAPDDSDGLQFTLVKQDSNFLLFWPTYKIDTEGMLADATIYTLPDSTVAIDGINVPAGTADEDTPDGCVPYTVPALLGGDHTLTITNPLAEDYESDISVYSGYTRTVSDLTLSEEVIQGRFEASQELLPTLVNGAIANTAFDDLGIAVTSDSSALADIKEAYDDLLADLHDDDGTGLKSITFTDFEDTSYYDELDSDLTYGSRVRFRYDYVATVRDYGTDQLVDEASTYTHSSTLSVEYAYENGSWVLSGLNSLYISY
;
A
#
# COMPACT_ATOMS: atom_id res chain seq x y z
N MET A 1 39.68 -5.63 12.49
CA MET A 1 40.23 -6.52 13.56
C MET A 1 39.39 -7.81 13.70
N PHE A 2 39.73 -8.77 14.59
CA PHE A 2 38.89 -9.95 14.85
C PHE A 2 38.51 -10.03 16.33
N CYS A 3 37.26 -10.35 16.63
CA CYS A 3 36.79 -10.53 18.00
C CYS A 3 37.56 -11.66 18.68
N SER A 4 38.17 -11.37 19.83
CA SER A 4 38.89 -12.37 20.63
C SER A 4 37.98 -13.43 21.27
N ASN A 5 36.67 -13.16 21.35
CA ASN A 5 35.69 -14.06 21.94
C ASN A 5 35.05 -14.99 20.90
N CYS A 6 34.50 -14.45 19.80
CA CYS A 6 33.77 -15.26 18.80
C CYS A 6 34.49 -15.41 17.45
N GLY A 7 35.62 -14.74 17.24
CA GLY A 7 36.39 -14.82 16.00
C GLY A 7 35.80 -14.07 14.80
N ALA A 8 34.69 -13.34 14.97
CA ALA A 8 34.09 -12.53 13.91
C ALA A 8 35.03 -11.41 13.44
N GLN A 9 35.05 -11.14 12.13
CA GLN A 9 35.76 -9.99 11.57
C GLN A 9 34.98 -8.71 11.90
N LEU A 10 35.69 -7.73 12.46
CA LEU A 10 35.13 -6.46 12.90
C LEU A 10 35.80 -5.30 12.15
N PRO A 11 35.08 -4.18 11.94
CA PRO A 11 35.67 -2.89 11.57
C PRO A 11 36.84 -2.53 12.49
N ASP A 12 37.80 -1.75 11.99
CA ASP A 12 39.03 -1.43 12.75
C ASP A 12 38.79 -0.41 13.88
N ASP A 13 37.64 0.25 13.88
CA ASP A 13 37.12 1.18 14.89
C ASP A 13 36.03 0.57 15.79
N ALA A 14 35.79 -0.75 15.69
CA ALA A 14 34.75 -1.42 16.45
C ALA A 14 35.09 -1.51 17.96
N GLU A 15 34.33 -0.79 18.79
CA GLU A 15 34.43 -0.85 20.25
C GLU A 15 33.78 -2.10 20.86
N PHE A 16 32.88 -2.75 20.11
CA PHE A 16 32.19 -3.98 20.51
C PHE A 16 32.05 -4.93 19.32
N CYS A 17 31.97 -6.22 19.60
CA CYS A 17 31.76 -7.22 18.57
C CYS A 17 30.31 -7.29 18.12
N SER A 18 30.03 -6.95 16.86
CA SER A 18 28.69 -7.02 16.26
C SER A 18 28.06 -8.43 16.24
N ASN A 19 28.86 -9.49 16.38
CA ASN A 19 28.37 -10.88 16.37
C ASN A 19 28.17 -11.49 17.77
N CYS A 20 28.81 -10.95 18.83
CA CYS A 20 28.71 -11.55 20.17
C CYS A 20 28.65 -10.55 21.34
N GLY A 21 28.64 -9.25 21.05
CA GLY A 21 28.49 -8.19 22.05
C GLY A 21 29.70 -7.95 22.97
N GLN A 22 30.81 -8.66 22.79
CA GLN A 22 31.99 -8.46 23.62
C GLN A 22 32.68 -7.12 23.32
N LYS A 23 32.95 -6.33 24.36
CA LYS A 23 33.75 -5.11 24.29
C LYS A 23 35.17 -5.42 23.80
N ILE A 24 35.63 -4.61 22.86
CA ILE A 24 36.94 -4.70 22.23
C ILE A 24 37.70 -3.44 22.65
N GLU A 25 38.79 -3.61 23.39
CA GLU A 25 39.62 -2.47 23.79
C GLU A 25 40.40 -1.95 22.57
N PRO A 26 40.28 -0.66 22.20
CA PRO A 26 41.07 -0.11 21.12
C PRO A 26 42.54 -0.01 21.53
N ALA A 27 43.45 -0.45 20.66
CA ALA A 27 44.88 -0.17 20.80
C ALA A 27 45.14 1.34 20.59
N PRO A 28 46.07 1.97 21.33
CA PRO A 28 46.25 3.42 21.31
C PRO A 28 46.71 3.90 19.92
N ALA A 29 45.90 4.76 19.29
CA ALA A 29 46.19 5.38 18.01
C ALA A 29 47.23 6.50 18.15
N SER A 30 48.25 6.48 17.30
CA SER A 30 49.06 7.64 16.96
C SER A 30 48.38 8.41 15.83
N GLU A 31 48.03 9.68 16.06
CA GLU A 31 47.47 10.60 15.05
C GLU A 31 48.45 10.85 13.89
N PRO A 32 47.95 11.21 12.69
CA PRO A 32 47.89 12.65 12.40
C PRO A 32 46.65 13.16 11.60
N ALA A 33 46.43 14.45 11.82
CA ALA A 33 45.69 15.50 11.11
C ALA A 33 45.10 15.31 9.68
N SER A 34 43.86 15.79 9.55
CA SER A 34 43.23 16.63 8.49
C SER A 34 43.45 16.33 7.00
N ASP A 35 42.37 16.06 6.26
CA ASP A 35 41.64 17.07 5.50
C ASP A 35 40.58 16.43 4.60
N ALA A 36 39.41 17.07 4.57
CA ALA A 36 38.30 16.71 3.72
C ALA A 36 38.50 17.17 2.27
N ALA A 37 37.82 16.44 1.37
CA ALA A 37 37.39 16.85 0.04
C ALA A 37 38.45 16.98 -1.07
N ALA A 38 38.63 15.90 -1.82
CA ALA A 38 38.84 15.98 -3.27
C ALA A 38 38.36 14.71 -3.99
N LYS A 39 37.30 14.86 -4.80
CA LYS A 39 36.87 14.03 -5.94
C LYS A 39 36.28 12.65 -5.56
N ALA A 40 34.99 12.31 -5.73
CA ALA A 40 33.93 12.80 -6.61
C ALA A 40 34.41 13.22 -8.01
N GLU A 41 35.09 12.30 -8.70
CA GLU A 41 35.12 12.19 -10.18
C GLU A 41 36.01 11.00 -10.56
N ALA A 42 35.48 9.78 -10.39
CA ALA A 42 35.93 8.56 -11.06
C ALA A 42 34.92 7.42 -10.84
N ALA A 43 33.62 7.71 -11.00
CA ALA A 43 32.67 6.66 -11.33
C ALA A 43 32.72 6.44 -12.84
N MET A 44 32.69 5.18 -13.27
CA MET A 44 32.65 4.66 -14.64
C MET A 44 34.00 4.44 -15.34
N ASP A 45 34.77 3.48 -14.82
CA ASP A 45 35.29 2.40 -15.67
C ASP A 45 35.40 1.10 -14.84
N LYS A 46 35.00 -0.03 -15.43
CA LYS A 46 34.96 -1.40 -14.88
C LYS A 46 33.70 -1.82 -14.11
N VAL A 47 32.56 -1.75 -14.81
CA VAL A 47 31.62 -2.88 -14.79
C VAL A 47 32.30 -4.03 -15.55
N GLY A 48 32.77 -5.03 -14.82
CA GLY A 48 33.51 -6.14 -15.40
C GLY A 48 34.36 -6.82 -14.35
N ASN A 49 33.79 -7.85 -13.75
CA ASN A 49 34.44 -8.89 -12.95
C ASN A 49 34.45 -8.71 -11.41
N ALA A 50 33.27 -8.82 -10.80
CA ALA A 50 33.10 -9.01 -9.35
C ALA A 50 32.88 -10.48 -8.94
N ALA A 51 32.56 -11.37 -9.88
CA ALA A 51 32.35 -12.80 -9.60
C ALA A 51 33.66 -13.60 -9.51
N GLU A 52 34.74 -13.17 -10.17
CA GLU A 52 36.02 -13.90 -10.16
C GLU A 52 36.96 -13.48 -9.00
N ILE A 53 36.73 -12.30 -8.40
CA ILE A 53 37.53 -11.80 -7.26
C ILE A 53 37.08 -12.40 -5.91
N ALA A 54 35.84 -12.89 -5.83
CA ALA A 54 35.32 -13.57 -4.64
C ALA A 54 35.86 -15.01 -4.51
N ALA A 55 36.17 -15.69 -5.62
CA ALA A 55 36.69 -17.06 -5.59
C ALA A 55 38.17 -17.13 -5.18
N ASP A 56 39.00 -16.18 -5.62
CA ASP A 56 40.46 -16.19 -5.40
C ASP A 56 40.84 -15.79 -3.95
N LYS A 57 40.00 -14.96 -3.29
CA LYS A 57 40.24 -14.53 -1.90
C LYS A 57 39.79 -15.55 -0.83
N VAL A 58 38.87 -16.46 -1.16
CA VAL A 58 38.50 -17.59 -0.29
C VAL A 58 39.63 -18.65 -0.25
N GLY A 59 40.37 -18.81 -1.36
CA GLY A 59 41.55 -19.68 -1.42
C GLY A 59 42.71 -19.21 -0.54
N ALA A 60 43.02 -17.90 -0.56
CA ALA A 60 44.12 -17.34 0.23
C ALA A 60 43.84 -17.32 1.75
N ALA A 61 42.58 -17.15 2.17
CA ALA A 61 42.18 -17.23 3.57
C ALA A 61 42.27 -18.67 4.14
N ALA A 62 42.01 -19.68 3.30
CA ALA A 62 42.12 -21.08 3.68
C ALA A 62 43.58 -21.55 3.87
N GLU A 63 44.55 -21.06 3.08
CA GLU A 63 45.97 -21.38 3.24
C GLU A 63 46.61 -20.73 4.49
N ILE A 64 46.17 -19.51 4.86
CA ILE A 64 46.69 -18.80 6.04
C ILE A 64 46.12 -19.39 7.34
N ALA A 65 44.87 -19.87 7.33
CA ALA A 65 44.27 -20.60 8.45
C ALA A 65 44.95 -21.96 8.69
N ALA A 66 45.37 -22.66 7.62
CA ALA A 66 46.11 -23.92 7.72
C ALA A 66 47.52 -23.76 8.33
N GLN A 67 48.21 -22.64 8.09
CA GLN A 67 49.52 -22.38 8.70
C GLN A 67 49.44 -21.99 10.19
N LYS A 68 48.40 -21.25 10.62
CA LYS A 68 48.22 -20.87 12.04
C LYS A 68 47.74 -22.03 12.92
N ALA A 69 47.02 -23.00 12.38
CA ALA A 69 46.68 -24.23 13.11
C ALA A 69 47.91 -25.14 13.38
N GLY A 70 48.95 -25.07 12.54
CA GLY A 70 50.21 -25.81 12.72
C GLY A 70 51.09 -25.28 13.86
N ALA A 71 51.01 -23.99 14.19
CA ALA A 71 51.85 -23.36 15.22
C ALA A 71 51.32 -23.56 16.65
N ALA A 72 49.99 -23.66 16.83
CA ALA A 72 49.38 -23.88 18.15
C ALA A 72 49.52 -25.32 18.67
N ALA A 73 49.74 -26.30 17.77
CA ALA A 73 50.04 -27.68 18.15
C ALA A 73 51.50 -27.90 18.62
N GLY A 74 52.41 -26.96 18.33
CA GLY A 74 53.83 -27.06 18.70
C GLY A 74 54.15 -26.65 20.14
N ALA A 75 53.33 -25.79 20.76
CA ALA A 75 53.63 -25.21 22.07
C ALA A 75 53.16 -26.05 23.28
N ALA A 76 52.17 -26.93 23.11
CA ALA A 76 51.68 -27.81 24.18
C ALA A 76 52.50 -29.11 24.34
N VAL A 77 53.46 -29.39 23.42
CA VAL A 77 54.31 -30.60 23.45
C VAL A 77 55.68 -30.35 24.12
N ALA A 78 56.04 -29.09 24.41
CA ALA A 78 57.39 -28.75 24.89
C ALA A 78 57.60 -28.81 26.41
N LYS A 79 56.59 -29.15 27.24
CA LYS A 79 56.75 -29.14 28.72
C LYS A 79 56.51 -30.47 29.45
N THR A 80 56.45 -31.59 28.74
CA THR A 80 56.33 -32.93 29.36
C THR A 80 57.25 -33.97 28.73
N SER A 81 58.39 -33.53 28.18
CA SER A 81 59.34 -34.41 27.48
C SER A 81 60.40 -35.10 28.36
N ASN A 82 60.33 -35.02 29.69
CA ASN A 82 61.32 -35.66 30.57
C ASN A 82 60.75 -36.55 31.69
N PHE A 83 59.59 -37.18 31.46
CA PHE A 83 59.12 -38.23 32.37
C PHE A 83 58.15 -39.17 31.67
N PHE A 84 58.64 -40.11 30.85
CA PHE A 84 58.03 -41.44 30.57
C PHE A 84 58.82 -42.12 29.45
N GLN A 85 60.06 -42.48 29.75
CA GLN A 85 60.71 -43.56 29.03
C GLN A 85 60.14 -44.87 29.57
N SER A 86 59.14 -45.46 28.90
CA SER A 86 59.03 -46.92 28.68
C SER A 86 57.68 -47.35 28.06
N LYS A 87 57.79 -48.16 27.00
CA LYS A 87 56.80 -49.10 26.44
C LYS A 87 55.47 -48.52 25.88
N PHE A 88 55.48 -48.20 24.59
CA PHE A 88 54.25 -48.10 23.76
C PHE A 88 54.12 -49.28 22.80
N LEU A 89 52.90 -49.83 22.72
CA LEU A 89 52.50 -51.03 21.98
C LEU A 89 52.62 -50.87 20.44
N PRO A 90 53.08 -51.89 19.70
CA PRO A 90 53.11 -51.89 18.24
C PRO A 90 51.73 -52.26 17.66
N GLY A 91 50.94 -51.27 17.22
CA GLY A 91 49.65 -51.54 16.56
C GLY A 91 48.94 -50.35 15.90
N VAL A 92 49.33 -49.11 16.20
CA VAL A 92 48.59 -47.89 15.80
C VAL A 92 48.86 -47.45 14.35
N LYS A 93 50.00 -47.84 13.76
CA LYS A 93 50.38 -47.43 12.39
C LYS A 93 49.40 -47.89 11.29
N LYS A 94 48.62 -48.96 11.53
CA LYS A 94 47.65 -49.48 10.54
C LYS A 94 46.36 -48.65 10.47
N TYR A 95 46.02 -47.93 11.54
CA TYR A 95 44.78 -47.15 11.65
C TYR A 95 45.01 -45.63 11.53
N LEU A 96 46.27 -45.17 11.50
CA LEU A 96 46.62 -43.75 11.46
C LEU A 96 45.98 -42.99 10.27
N LYS A 97 45.86 -43.61 9.10
CA LYS A 97 45.16 -43.02 7.94
C LYS A 97 43.65 -42.88 8.17
N TRP A 98 43.02 -43.86 8.82
CA TRP A 98 41.60 -43.80 9.20
C TRP A 98 41.35 -42.83 10.36
N ILE A 99 42.32 -42.66 11.25
CA ILE A 99 42.27 -41.65 12.33
C ILE A 99 42.33 -40.24 11.74
N ILE A 100 43.22 -39.97 10.78
CA ILE A 100 43.31 -38.65 10.11
C ILE A 100 42.01 -38.35 9.35
N VAL A 101 41.48 -39.31 8.58
CA VAL A 101 40.20 -39.14 7.88
C VAL A 101 39.05 -38.91 8.87
N GLY A 102 39.01 -39.66 9.97
CA GLY A 102 38.02 -39.46 11.03
C GLY A 102 38.08 -38.08 11.68
N VAL A 103 39.29 -37.56 11.95
CA VAL A 103 39.46 -36.20 12.50
C VAL A 103 39.02 -35.12 11.51
N VAL A 104 39.33 -35.26 10.21
CA VAL A 104 38.90 -34.31 9.18
C VAL A 104 37.37 -34.30 9.05
N VAL A 105 36.73 -35.47 9.06
CA VAL A 105 35.26 -35.57 9.04
C VAL A 105 34.65 -34.95 10.29
N ILE A 106 35.23 -35.17 11.47
CA ILE A 106 34.76 -34.54 12.73
C ILE A 106 34.91 -33.02 12.66
N LEU A 107 36.02 -32.49 12.16
CA LEU A 107 36.21 -31.04 12.01
C LEU A 107 35.23 -30.43 11.00
N ALA A 108 34.94 -31.12 9.90
CA ALA A 108 33.93 -30.69 8.94
C ALA A 108 32.52 -30.71 9.55
N ILE A 109 32.21 -31.70 10.39
CA ILE A 109 30.95 -31.77 11.14
C ILE A 109 30.89 -30.63 12.18
N VAL A 110 31.94 -30.38 12.96
CA VAL A 110 31.97 -29.26 13.91
C VAL A 110 31.81 -27.93 13.20
N ALA A 111 32.51 -27.72 12.08
CA ALA A 111 32.34 -26.53 11.26
C ALA A 111 30.89 -26.41 10.73
N PHE A 112 30.29 -27.50 10.25
CA PHE A 112 28.89 -27.56 9.83
C PHE A 112 27.92 -27.17 10.95
N PHE A 113 28.14 -27.69 12.17
CA PHE A 113 27.29 -27.35 13.32
C PHE A 113 27.48 -25.92 13.82
N VAL A 114 28.72 -25.40 13.81
CA VAL A 114 29.01 -24.01 14.18
C VAL A 114 28.42 -23.05 13.17
N THR A 115 28.63 -23.26 11.86
CA THR A 115 28.06 -22.43 10.80
C THR A 115 26.53 -22.46 10.84
N GLY A 116 25.92 -23.64 11.01
CA GLY A 116 24.47 -23.77 11.18
C GLY A 116 23.96 -23.01 12.41
N SER A 117 24.65 -23.12 13.55
CA SER A 117 24.26 -22.43 14.79
C SER A 117 24.36 -20.90 14.72
N VAL A 118 25.32 -20.37 13.95
CA VAL A 118 25.47 -18.93 13.73
C VAL A 118 24.36 -18.41 12.80
N MET A 119 24.02 -19.17 11.76
CA MET A 119 22.96 -18.79 10.81
C MET A 119 21.57 -18.83 11.44
N SER A 120 21.38 -19.66 12.46
CA SER A 120 20.13 -19.78 13.22
C SER A 120 20.05 -18.90 14.46
N ASN A 121 21.04 -18.02 14.68
CA ASN A 121 21.00 -17.11 15.82
C ASN A 121 19.95 -16.00 15.55
N PRO A 122 18.89 -15.87 16.38
CA PRO A 122 17.86 -14.85 16.17
C PRO A 122 18.42 -13.43 16.13
N GLY A 123 19.44 -13.12 16.94
CA GLY A 123 20.08 -11.80 16.93
C GLY A 123 20.70 -11.45 15.57
N ASN A 124 21.18 -12.44 14.81
CA ASN A 124 21.75 -12.22 13.48
C ASN A 124 20.70 -11.87 12.43
N VAL A 125 19.43 -12.23 12.64
CA VAL A 125 18.31 -11.82 11.77
C VAL A 125 18.10 -10.31 11.90
N VAL A 126 18.04 -9.79 13.13
CA VAL A 126 17.96 -8.34 13.40
C VAL A 126 19.18 -7.61 12.83
N THR A 127 20.37 -8.16 13.03
CA THR A 127 21.59 -7.57 12.47
C THR A 127 21.55 -7.53 10.94
N SER A 128 21.08 -8.60 10.30
CA SER A 128 20.98 -8.65 8.84
C SER A 128 19.94 -7.66 8.32
N PHE A 129 18.78 -7.57 8.98
CA PHE A 129 17.72 -6.62 8.66
C PHE A 129 18.22 -5.17 8.71
N LEU A 130 18.76 -4.74 9.85
CA LEU A 130 19.29 -3.39 10.03
C LEU A 130 20.46 -3.08 9.08
N SER A 131 21.34 -4.05 8.84
CA SER A 131 22.43 -3.88 7.88
C SER A 131 21.93 -3.71 6.44
N ASN A 132 20.90 -4.46 6.04
CA ASN A 132 20.29 -4.31 4.73
C ASN A 132 19.59 -2.96 4.58
N LEU A 133 18.84 -2.51 5.59
CA LEU A 133 18.23 -1.17 5.63
C LEU A 133 19.28 -0.07 5.48
N ALA A 134 20.36 -0.11 6.27
CA ALA A 134 21.44 0.88 6.23
C ALA A 134 22.22 0.91 4.89
N ASN A 135 22.08 -0.14 4.07
CA ASN A 135 22.68 -0.25 2.75
C ASN A 135 21.66 -0.11 1.61
N ASN A 136 20.43 0.33 1.91
CA ASN A 136 19.32 0.48 0.95
C ASN A 136 18.99 -0.82 0.20
N ASN A 137 19.26 -1.98 0.81
CA ASN A 137 18.96 -3.29 0.26
C ASN A 137 17.59 -3.77 0.78
N TYR A 138 16.53 -3.05 0.41
CA TYR A 138 15.19 -3.23 0.97
C TYR A 138 14.61 -4.61 0.69
N ALA A 139 14.85 -5.20 -0.48
CA ALA A 139 14.42 -6.57 -0.79
C ALA A 139 15.00 -7.59 0.21
N ALA A 140 16.31 -7.53 0.50
CA ALA A 140 16.93 -8.44 1.45
C ALA A 140 16.57 -8.13 2.91
N ALA A 141 16.18 -6.90 3.23
CA ALA A 141 15.60 -6.55 4.53
C ALA A 141 14.20 -7.15 4.65
N PHE A 142 13.35 -6.96 3.63
CA PHE A 142 12.02 -7.52 3.55
C PHE A 142 12.01 -9.05 3.68
N ASP A 143 12.98 -9.75 3.08
CA ASP A 143 13.16 -11.21 3.24
C ASP A 143 13.26 -11.67 4.71
N GLN A 144 13.73 -10.80 5.61
CA GLN A 144 13.84 -11.10 7.04
C GLN A 144 12.51 -10.97 7.79
N LEU A 145 11.48 -10.39 7.19
CA LEU A 145 10.17 -10.17 7.79
C LEU A 145 9.29 -11.42 7.71
N ASN A 146 8.46 -11.61 8.74
CA ASN A 146 7.50 -12.70 8.89
C ASN A 146 6.19 -12.35 8.20
N VAL A 147 6.25 -12.20 6.88
CA VAL A 147 5.12 -11.79 6.06
C VAL A 147 5.02 -12.64 4.81
N GLU A 148 3.79 -12.86 4.35
CA GLU A 148 3.52 -13.48 3.07
C GLU A 148 3.57 -12.41 1.97
N GLU A 149 4.35 -12.67 0.93
CA GLU A 149 4.46 -11.77 -0.21
C GLU A 149 3.15 -11.68 -0.98
N SER A 150 2.78 -10.46 -1.35
CA SER A 150 1.65 -10.16 -2.21
C SER A 150 1.99 -9.01 -3.16
N GLU A 151 1.07 -8.68 -4.06
CA GLU A 151 1.23 -7.52 -4.93
C GLU A 151 1.31 -6.20 -4.12
N PHE A 152 0.66 -6.14 -2.96
CA PHE A 152 0.66 -4.99 -2.05
C PHE A 152 1.77 -5.04 -0.99
N VAL A 153 2.32 -6.22 -0.70
CA VAL A 153 3.34 -6.43 0.34
C VAL A 153 4.53 -7.18 -0.24
N ASN A 154 5.55 -6.43 -0.66
CA ASN A 154 6.77 -6.97 -1.24
C ASN A 154 7.95 -6.03 -1.00
N GLY A 155 9.14 -6.43 -1.47
CA GLY A 155 10.36 -5.64 -1.29
C GLY A 155 10.32 -4.23 -1.89
N ASP A 156 9.54 -4.02 -2.96
CA ASP A 156 9.43 -2.70 -3.61
C ASP A 156 8.47 -1.79 -2.82
N THR A 157 7.30 -2.29 -2.42
CA THR A 157 6.38 -1.51 -1.56
C THR A 157 6.98 -1.24 -0.18
N PHE A 158 7.80 -2.16 0.33
CA PHE A 158 8.57 -1.96 1.57
C PHE A 158 9.63 -0.87 1.46
N ALA A 159 10.28 -0.73 0.30
CA ALA A 159 11.22 0.35 0.07
C ALA A 159 10.54 1.72 0.15
N GLN A 160 9.32 1.85 -0.42
CA GLN A 160 8.51 3.06 -0.33
C GLN A 160 8.13 3.36 1.13
N TYR A 161 7.54 2.39 1.83
CA TYR A 161 7.17 2.50 3.26
C TYR A 161 8.32 2.99 4.14
N ILE A 162 9.53 2.43 3.97
CA ILE A 162 10.70 2.86 4.75
C ILE A 162 11.14 4.27 4.38
N SER A 163 11.05 4.67 3.11
CA SER A 163 11.44 6.00 2.66
C SER A 163 10.57 7.13 3.24
N GLU A 164 9.31 6.83 3.56
CA GLU A 164 8.33 7.78 4.11
C GLU A 164 8.49 7.98 5.62
N GLN A 165 9.00 6.98 6.35
CA GLN A 165 9.15 7.02 7.82
C GLN A 165 10.20 8.04 8.32
N GLU A 166 10.86 8.80 7.43
CA GLU A 166 11.95 9.76 7.67
C GLU A 166 13.06 9.27 8.63
N THR A 167 13.10 7.97 8.92
CA THR A 167 13.95 7.42 9.97
C THR A 167 15.35 7.24 9.41
N ASP A 168 16.30 8.00 9.95
CA ASP A 168 17.70 7.88 9.56
C ASP A 168 18.31 6.61 10.18
N PHE A 169 18.25 5.50 9.42
CA PHE A 169 18.89 4.25 9.84
C PHE A 169 20.42 4.30 9.82
N SER A 170 21.05 5.42 9.42
CA SER A 170 22.50 5.57 9.42
C SER A 170 23.10 5.62 10.83
N GLU A 171 22.33 6.02 11.84
CA GLU A 171 22.73 5.99 13.26
C GLU A 171 22.89 4.54 13.75
N TYR A 172 22.10 3.61 13.21
CA TYR A 172 22.24 2.17 13.44
C TYR A 172 23.29 1.52 12.51
N ARG A 173 24.36 2.23 12.14
CA ARG A 173 25.56 1.57 11.58
C ARG A 173 26.40 0.91 12.66
N ASN A 174 26.31 1.39 13.90
CA ASN A 174 27.09 0.94 15.04
C ASN A 174 26.16 0.54 16.20
N TYR A 175 25.50 -0.61 16.13
CA TYR A 175 24.56 -1.07 17.18
C TYR A 175 25.00 -2.39 17.79
N ARG A 176 24.50 -2.65 18.99
CA ARG A 176 24.56 -3.96 19.63
C ARG A 176 23.15 -4.54 19.70
N VAL A 177 22.98 -5.75 19.18
CA VAL A 177 21.74 -6.52 19.32
C VAL A 177 21.81 -7.35 20.60
N LEU A 178 20.79 -7.22 21.43
CA LEU A 178 20.69 -7.87 22.73
C LEU A 178 19.35 -8.58 22.89
N PRO A 179 19.29 -9.76 23.53
CA PRO A 179 18.03 -10.25 24.06
C PRO A 179 17.40 -9.20 24.98
N TYR A 180 16.08 -9.02 24.92
CA TYR A 180 15.37 -7.99 25.70
C TYR A 180 15.70 -8.05 27.20
N ASN A 181 15.72 -9.26 27.77
CA ASN A 181 16.05 -9.46 29.19
C ASN A 181 17.48 -9.00 29.54
N ASP A 182 18.43 -9.15 28.61
CA ASP A 182 19.80 -8.66 28.80
C ASP A 182 19.85 -7.13 28.69
N TYR A 183 19.06 -6.54 27.79
CA TYR A 183 18.91 -5.08 27.70
C TYR A 183 18.34 -4.48 29.00
N VAL A 184 17.23 -5.03 29.52
CA VAL A 184 16.61 -4.56 30.77
C VAL A 184 17.57 -4.67 31.95
N ARG A 185 18.39 -5.72 32.00
CA ARG A 185 19.43 -5.88 33.04
C ARG A 185 20.51 -4.80 32.93
N LEU A 186 20.99 -4.49 31.73
CA LEU A 186 21.99 -3.43 31.52
C LEU A 186 21.44 -2.07 31.97
N GLN A 187 20.22 -1.73 31.56
CA GLN A 187 19.55 -0.49 31.97
C GLN A 187 19.37 -0.42 33.50
N ALA A 188 18.93 -1.51 34.14
CA ALA A 188 18.73 -1.51 35.58
C ALA A 188 20.04 -1.46 36.38
N ASP A 189 21.12 -2.07 35.89
CA ASP A 189 22.43 -1.97 36.52
C ASP A 189 22.98 -0.54 36.49
N GLU A 190 22.71 0.22 35.41
CA GLU A 190 23.06 1.64 35.32
C GLU A 190 22.39 2.48 36.42
N TYR A 191 21.11 2.23 36.69
CA TYR A 191 20.36 2.93 37.74
C TYR A 191 20.46 2.30 39.14
N GLY A 192 21.26 1.25 39.31
CA GLY A 192 21.41 0.54 40.59
C GLY A 192 20.14 -0.22 41.03
N LEU A 193 19.27 -0.59 40.09
CA LEU A 193 17.99 -1.26 40.29
C LEU A 193 18.03 -2.78 40.02
N GLY A 194 19.21 -3.36 39.76
CA GLY A 194 19.38 -4.76 39.35
C GLY A 194 18.74 -5.84 40.27
N SER A 195 18.45 -5.55 41.54
CA SER A 195 17.74 -6.50 42.41
C SER A 195 16.22 -6.58 42.19
N LEU A 196 15.63 -5.59 41.50
CA LEU A 196 14.20 -5.52 41.20
C LEU A 196 13.85 -6.11 39.82
N THR A 197 14.83 -6.30 38.93
CA THR A 197 14.61 -6.76 37.56
C THR A 197 14.43 -8.27 37.43
N ASP A 198 15.16 -9.08 38.21
CA ASP A 198 15.01 -10.54 38.13
C ASP A 198 13.59 -11.01 38.50
N ALA A 199 12.88 -10.29 39.38
CA ALA A 199 11.48 -10.57 39.70
C ALA A 199 10.49 -10.12 38.60
N TYR A 200 10.89 -9.19 37.74
CA TYR A 200 10.06 -8.63 36.65
C TYR A 200 10.23 -9.43 35.35
N LEU A 201 11.41 -10.01 35.12
CA LEU A 201 11.74 -10.80 33.92
C LEU A 201 11.29 -12.28 33.99
N GLU A 202 10.77 -12.74 35.14
CA GLU A 202 10.22 -14.09 35.30
C GLU A 202 8.80 -14.25 34.69
N GLU A 203 8.13 -13.14 34.32
CA GLU A 203 6.80 -13.13 33.69
C GLU A 203 6.86 -13.00 32.15
N GLU A 204 7.61 -13.87 31.47
CA GLU A 204 7.33 -14.15 30.05
C GLU A 204 7.54 -15.64 29.77
N SER A 205 6.54 -16.43 30.13
CA SER A 205 6.40 -17.82 29.69
C SER A 205 5.41 -17.89 28.53
N GLY A 206 5.78 -17.26 27.41
CA GLY A 206 5.31 -17.72 26.11
C GLY A 206 5.83 -19.14 25.86
N ASP A 207 5.20 -19.89 24.96
CA ASP A 207 5.61 -21.25 24.57
C ASP A 207 7.00 -21.34 23.87
N GLY A 208 7.74 -20.23 23.83
CA GLY A 208 9.03 -20.08 23.16
C GLY A 208 8.94 -19.87 21.66
N SER A 209 7.74 -19.57 21.13
CA SER A 209 7.53 -19.26 19.70
C SER A 209 8.01 -17.86 19.30
N THR A 210 8.01 -16.90 20.22
CA THR A 210 8.49 -15.53 19.98
C THR A 210 9.70 -15.18 20.86
N LEU A 211 10.58 -14.33 20.34
CA LEU A 211 11.76 -13.83 21.05
C LEU A 211 11.91 -12.32 20.87
N SER A 212 12.10 -11.59 21.96
CA SER A 212 12.30 -10.14 21.93
C SER A 212 13.78 -9.77 21.97
N TYR A 213 14.21 -8.91 21.05
CA TYR A 213 15.56 -8.36 20.95
C TYR A 213 15.51 -6.84 20.87
N VAL A 214 16.61 -6.19 21.26
CA VAL A 214 16.76 -4.72 21.22
C VAL A 214 18.07 -4.38 20.53
N ALA A 215 18.02 -3.52 19.52
CA ALA A 215 19.18 -2.91 18.90
C ALA A 215 19.48 -1.58 19.61
N VAL A 216 20.61 -1.51 20.30
CA VAL A 216 21.03 -0.35 21.11
C VAL A 216 22.18 0.35 20.40
N ALA A 217 22.03 1.65 20.15
CA ALA A 217 23.11 2.48 19.61
C ALA A 217 24.13 2.86 20.70
N PRO A 218 25.33 3.38 20.35
CA PRO A 218 26.44 3.58 21.29
C PRO A 218 26.25 4.77 22.23
N ASP A 219 25.28 5.64 21.94
CA ASP A 219 25.04 6.91 22.62
C ASP A 219 23.97 6.83 23.72
N ASP A 220 23.57 5.60 24.10
CA ASP A 220 22.53 5.30 25.09
C ASP A 220 21.14 5.86 24.72
N SER A 221 20.86 6.04 23.43
CA SER A 221 19.51 6.27 22.92
C SER A 221 18.58 5.08 23.18
N ASP A 222 17.26 5.36 23.25
CA ASP A 222 16.24 4.32 23.42
C ASP A 222 16.40 3.24 22.34
N GLY A 223 16.65 2.00 22.77
CA GLY A 223 16.94 0.90 21.85
C GLY A 223 15.71 0.52 21.01
N LEU A 224 15.95 0.15 19.74
CA LEU A 224 14.89 -0.29 18.82
C LEU A 224 14.55 -1.77 19.10
N GLN A 225 13.33 -2.03 19.56
CA GLN A 225 12.87 -3.37 19.89
C GLN A 225 12.34 -4.11 18.66
N PHE A 226 12.66 -5.41 18.59
CA PHE A 226 12.21 -6.34 17.56
C PHE A 226 11.65 -7.59 18.22
N THR A 227 10.48 -8.02 17.76
CA THR A 227 9.94 -9.35 18.06
C THR A 227 10.31 -10.28 16.93
N LEU A 228 10.80 -11.48 17.23
CA LEU A 228 11.11 -12.51 16.24
C LEU A 228 10.21 -13.72 16.42
N VAL A 229 9.65 -14.21 15.31
CA VAL A 229 8.80 -15.40 15.25
C VAL A 229 9.61 -16.57 14.75
N LYS A 230 9.63 -17.64 15.54
CA LYS A 230 10.21 -18.92 15.14
C LYS A 230 9.36 -19.55 14.03
N GLN A 231 9.99 -19.92 12.93
CA GLN A 231 9.33 -20.53 11.78
C GLN A 231 9.19 -22.04 11.94
N ASP A 232 8.18 -22.64 11.31
CA ASP A 232 7.99 -24.09 11.30
C ASP A 232 9.11 -24.84 10.53
N SER A 233 9.75 -24.15 9.59
CA SER A 233 10.86 -24.71 8.81
C SER A 233 12.20 -24.62 9.56
N ASN A 234 13.01 -25.66 9.44
CA ASN A 234 14.38 -25.68 9.94
C ASN A 234 15.38 -25.53 8.79
N PHE A 235 16.41 -24.70 8.97
CA PHE A 235 17.57 -24.65 8.09
C PHE A 235 18.29 -26.00 8.17
N LEU A 236 18.50 -26.62 7.00
CA LEU A 236 19.12 -27.94 6.85
C LEU A 236 18.55 -29.00 7.80
N LEU A 237 17.24 -28.96 8.11
CA LEU A 237 16.52 -29.87 9.04
C LEU A 237 16.88 -29.76 10.54
N PHE A 238 17.96 -29.11 10.92
CA PHE A 238 18.46 -29.14 12.32
C PHE A 238 18.27 -27.84 13.07
N TRP A 239 18.38 -26.71 12.38
CA TRP A 239 18.44 -25.42 13.05
C TRP A 239 17.15 -24.63 12.88
N PRO A 240 16.62 -24.05 13.96
CA PRO A 240 15.44 -23.21 13.86
C PRO A 240 15.72 -22.00 12.97
N THR A 241 14.71 -21.54 12.27
CA THR A 241 14.76 -20.27 11.54
C THR A 241 13.82 -19.27 12.19
N TYR A 242 14.15 -17.99 12.07
CA TYR A 242 13.44 -16.90 12.69
C TYR A 242 13.24 -15.80 11.66
N LYS A 243 12.10 -15.11 11.74
CA LYS A 243 11.80 -13.91 10.98
C LYS A 243 11.29 -12.83 11.94
N ILE A 244 11.49 -11.58 11.58
CA ILE A 244 11.03 -10.42 12.36
C ILE A 244 9.52 -10.33 12.22
N ASP A 245 8.83 -10.23 13.35
CA ASP A 245 7.39 -10.05 13.39
C ASP A 245 6.98 -8.72 12.76
N THR A 246 5.82 -8.71 12.09
CA THR A 246 5.32 -7.55 11.35
C THR A 246 4.07 -6.94 11.99
N GLU A 247 3.81 -7.24 13.26
CA GLU A 247 2.72 -6.62 14.01
C GLU A 247 2.85 -5.08 13.95
N GLY A 248 1.76 -4.40 13.62
CA GLY A 248 1.71 -2.95 13.47
C GLY A 248 2.31 -2.39 12.17
N MET A 249 2.97 -3.22 11.33
CA MET A 249 3.44 -2.78 10.01
C MET A 249 2.36 -2.93 8.93
N LEU A 250 1.51 -3.96 9.06
CA LEU A 250 0.48 -4.27 8.09
C LEU A 250 -0.88 -3.71 8.51
N ALA A 251 -1.65 -3.30 7.51
CA ALA A 251 -3.01 -2.85 7.63
C ALA A 251 -3.89 -3.54 6.58
N ASP A 252 -5.19 -3.57 6.86
CA ASP A 252 -6.24 -3.89 5.91
C ASP A 252 -6.97 -2.60 5.51
N ALA A 253 -7.42 -2.54 4.26
CA ALA A 253 -8.12 -1.37 3.73
C ALA A 253 -9.35 -1.80 2.91
N THR A 254 -10.45 -1.07 3.08
CA THR A 254 -11.65 -1.20 2.25
C THR A 254 -12.07 0.16 1.69
N ILE A 255 -12.14 0.27 0.37
CA ILE A 255 -12.64 1.44 -0.35
C ILE A 255 -14.02 1.13 -0.89
N TYR A 256 -15.01 1.96 -0.59
CA TYR A 256 -16.35 1.90 -1.17
C TYR A 256 -16.47 2.95 -2.26
N THR A 257 -16.86 2.55 -3.46
CA THR A 257 -17.11 3.50 -4.55
C THR A 257 -18.17 2.97 -5.51
N LEU A 258 -18.49 3.75 -6.54
CA LEU A 258 -19.56 3.46 -7.48
C LEU A 258 -19.32 2.15 -8.25
N PRO A 259 -20.38 1.49 -8.74
CA PRO A 259 -20.26 0.31 -9.59
C PRO A 259 -19.50 0.61 -10.88
N ASP A 260 -18.97 -0.44 -11.51
CA ASP A 260 -18.17 -0.36 -12.75
C ASP A 260 -16.87 0.47 -12.66
N SER A 261 -16.50 0.90 -11.45
CA SER A 261 -15.23 1.56 -11.19
C SER A 261 -14.06 0.58 -11.19
N THR A 262 -12.86 1.10 -11.47
CA THR A 262 -11.59 0.43 -11.20
C THR A 262 -10.89 1.19 -10.08
N VAL A 263 -10.53 0.49 -9.00
CA VAL A 263 -9.83 1.07 -7.85
C VAL A 263 -8.40 0.57 -7.83
N ALA A 264 -7.44 1.46 -7.60
CA ALA A 264 -6.05 1.09 -7.37
C ALA A 264 -5.43 1.88 -6.22
N ILE A 265 -4.59 1.21 -5.43
CA ILE A 265 -3.76 1.80 -4.37
C ILE A 265 -2.31 1.68 -4.81
N ASP A 266 -1.59 2.79 -4.86
CA ASP A 266 -0.22 2.90 -5.40
C ASP A 266 -0.07 2.33 -6.81
N GLY A 267 -1.14 2.48 -7.62
CA GLY A 267 -1.21 1.94 -8.97
C GLY A 267 -1.43 0.43 -9.06
N ILE A 268 -1.62 -0.27 -7.92
CA ILE A 268 -1.96 -1.69 -7.88
C ILE A 268 -3.49 -1.83 -7.78
N ASN A 269 -4.07 -2.54 -8.74
CA ASN A 269 -5.52 -2.75 -8.79
C ASN A 269 -6.03 -3.52 -7.57
N VAL A 270 -7.07 -2.98 -6.94
CA VAL A 270 -7.78 -3.63 -5.84
C VAL A 270 -8.97 -4.41 -6.42
N PRO A 271 -9.14 -5.70 -6.09
CA PRO A 271 -10.27 -6.47 -6.57
C PRO A 271 -11.59 -6.00 -5.92
N ALA A 272 -12.65 -5.95 -6.73
CA ALA A 272 -14.01 -5.73 -6.24
C ALA A 272 -14.46 -6.93 -5.38
N GLY A 273 -15.02 -6.61 -4.21
CA GLY A 273 -15.66 -7.53 -3.30
C GLY A 273 -17.17 -7.64 -3.52
N THR A 274 -17.83 -8.38 -2.65
CA THR A 274 -19.30 -8.49 -2.61
C THR A 274 -19.86 -7.56 -1.55
N ALA A 275 -20.86 -6.77 -1.91
CA ALA A 275 -21.58 -5.92 -0.95
C ALA A 275 -22.19 -6.76 0.19
N ASP A 276 -22.12 -6.22 1.40
CA ASP A 276 -22.65 -6.78 2.64
C ASP A 276 -23.50 -5.74 3.39
N GLU A 277 -23.83 -6.00 4.66
CA GLU A 277 -24.66 -5.10 5.47
C GLU A 277 -23.99 -3.78 5.85
N ASP A 278 -22.66 -3.70 5.78
CA ASP A 278 -21.88 -2.51 6.10
C ASP A 278 -21.55 -1.67 4.84
N THR A 279 -21.82 -2.22 3.66
CA THR A 279 -21.60 -1.55 2.37
C THR A 279 -22.62 -0.42 2.18
N PRO A 280 -22.18 0.83 1.95
CA PRO A 280 -23.10 1.93 1.66
C PRO A 280 -23.98 1.64 0.45
N ASP A 281 -25.22 2.13 0.48
CA ASP A 281 -26.15 2.00 -0.63
C ASP A 281 -25.51 2.53 -1.94
N GLY A 282 -25.77 1.84 -3.05
CA GLY A 282 -25.21 2.19 -4.35
C GLY A 282 -23.70 1.93 -4.53
N CYS A 283 -22.97 1.50 -3.50
CA CYS A 283 -21.52 1.29 -3.58
C CYS A 283 -21.11 -0.19 -3.71
N VAL A 284 -19.87 -0.40 -4.17
CA VAL A 284 -19.17 -1.69 -4.22
C VAL A 284 -17.92 -1.61 -3.35
N PRO A 285 -17.66 -2.62 -2.48
CA PRO A 285 -16.44 -2.66 -1.67
C PRO A 285 -15.23 -3.12 -2.49
N TYR A 286 -14.06 -2.54 -2.24
CA TYR A 286 -12.77 -2.93 -2.79
C TYR A 286 -11.81 -3.13 -1.63
N THR A 287 -11.45 -4.39 -1.35
CA THR A 287 -10.75 -4.75 -0.11
C THR A 287 -9.35 -5.29 -0.40
N VAL A 288 -8.37 -4.76 0.33
CA VAL A 288 -7.01 -5.27 0.42
C VAL A 288 -6.80 -5.87 1.81
N PRO A 289 -6.65 -7.21 1.94
CA PRO A 289 -6.51 -7.85 3.25
C PRO A 289 -5.23 -7.51 4.00
N ALA A 290 -4.17 -7.19 3.27
CA ALA A 290 -2.88 -6.82 3.83
C ALA A 290 -2.11 -5.91 2.85
N LEU A 291 -1.76 -4.73 3.31
CA LEU A 291 -0.81 -3.79 2.73
C LEU A 291 0.05 -3.21 3.85
N LEU A 292 1.18 -2.59 3.50
CA LEU A 292 1.94 -1.81 4.48
C LEU A 292 1.09 -0.61 4.90
N GLY A 293 0.99 -0.29 6.19
CA GLY A 293 0.28 0.91 6.65
C GLY A 293 1.10 2.18 6.38
N GLY A 294 0.47 3.35 6.45
CA GLY A 294 1.12 4.63 6.15
C GLY A 294 0.44 5.35 5.00
N ASP A 295 1.19 6.18 4.29
CA ASP A 295 0.63 7.02 3.24
C ASP A 295 0.63 6.28 1.89
N HIS A 296 -0.46 6.41 1.15
CA HIS A 296 -0.66 5.78 -0.16
C HIS A 296 -1.41 6.71 -1.10
N THR A 297 -1.31 6.45 -2.40
CA THR A 297 -2.12 7.13 -3.41
C THR A 297 -3.29 6.25 -3.83
N LEU A 298 -4.52 6.73 -3.61
CA LEU A 298 -5.75 6.12 -4.10
C LEU A 298 -6.12 6.70 -5.46
N THR A 299 -6.37 5.82 -6.42
CA THR A 299 -6.90 6.17 -7.75
C THR A 299 -8.19 5.41 -8.03
N ILE A 300 -9.18 6.10 -8.60
CA ILE A 300 -10.46 5.52 -9.01
C ILE A 300 -10.79 6.02 -10.41
N THR A 301 -10.99 5.09 -11.34
CA THR A 301 -11.48 5.39 -12.69
C THR A 301 -12.89 4.84 -12.84
N ASN A 302 -13.82 5.62 -13.35
CA ASN A 302 -15.18 5.19 -13.65
C ASN A 302 -15.55 5.60 -15.09
N PRO A 303 -16.27 4.76 -15.87
CA PRO A 303 -16.64 5.09 -17.25
C PRO A 303 -17.45 6.38 -17.42
N LEU A 304 -18.11 6.85 -16.36
CA LEU A 304 -18.95 8.05 -16.39
C LEU A 304 -18.26 9.29 -15.82
N ALA A 305 -17.15 9.12 -15.11
CA ALA A 305 -16.48 10.16 -14.33
C ALA A 305 -15.09 10.50 -14.87
N GLU A 306 -14.58 11.65 -14.46
CA GLU A 306 -13.16 11.96 -14.52
C GLU A 306 -12.37 11.03 -13.58
N ASP A 307 -11.08 10.83 -13.88
CA ASP A 307 -10.20 10.08 -13.00
C ASP A 307 -10.07 10.79 -11.64
N TYR A 308 -10.29 10.03 -10.57
CA TYR A 308 -10.16 10.49 -9.20
C TYR A 308 -8.81 10.05 -8.63
N GLU A 309 -8.09 10.97 -8.00
CA GLU A 309 -6.82 10.71 -7.32
C GLU A 309 -6.79 11.43 -5.97
N SER A 310 -6.30 10.75 -4.93
CA SER A 310 -6.10 11.36 -3.61
C SER A 310 -5.10 10.60 -2.75
N ASP A 311 -4.40 11.31 -1.88
CA ASP A 311 -3.56 10.70 -0.85
C ASP A 311 -4.41 10.20 0.32
N ILE A 312 -4.08 9.00 0.82
CA ILE A 312 -4.71 8.36 1.98
C ILE A 312 -3.65 7.93 2.99
N SER A 313 -4.00 7.92 4.28
CA SER A 313 -3.15 7.38 5.33
C SER A 313 -3.84 6.15 5.94
N VAL A 314 -3.36 4.97 5.57
CA VAL A 314 -3.94 3.66 5.87
C VAL A 314 -3.43 3.17 7.22
N TYR A 315 -4.35 2.75 8.07
CA TYR A 315 -4.13 2.08 9.35
C TYR A 315 -4.99 0.83 9.44
N SER A 316 -4.80 -0.04 10.44
CA SER A 316 -5.60 -1.27 10.55
C SER A 316 -7.11 -0.98 10.64
N GLY A 317 -7.90 -1.66 9.81
CA GLY A 317 -9.33 -1.45 9.65
C GLY A 317 -9.69 -0.18 8.88
N TYR A 318 -8.81 0.32 8.00
CA TYR A 318 -9.05 1.54 7.25
C TYR A 318 -10.26 1.37 6.32
N THR A 319 -11.21 2.30 6.42
CA THR A 319 -12.36 2.37 5.51
C THR A 319 -12.50 3.76 4.93
N ARG A 320 -12.88 3.83 3.64
CA ARG A 320 -13.17 5.10 2.96
C ARG A 320 -14.27 4.92 1.94
N THR A 321 -15.22 5.85 1.93
CA THR A 321 -16.24 5.96 0.87
C THR A 321 -15.89 7.10 -0.06
N VAL A 322 -15.92 6.84 -1.37
CA VAL A 322 -15.78 7.82 -2.44
C VAL A 322 -16.96 7.62 -3.40
N SER A 323 -18.07 8.28 -3.10
CA SER A 323 -19.31 8.23 -3.89
C SER A 323 -19.48 9.42 -4.82
N ASP A 324 -18.81 10.54 -4.57
CA ASP A 324 -19.06 11.83 -5.24
C ASP A 324 -18.03 12.06 -6.34
N LEU A 325 -18.11 11.27 -7.42
CA LEU A 325 -17.17 11.36 -8.55
C LEU A 325 -17.61 12.44 -9.53
N THR A 326 -16.68 13.29 -9.97
CA THR A 326 -16.99 14.32 -10.98
C THR A 326 -17.24 13.67 -12.34
N LEU A 327 -18.38 13.94 -12.96
CA LEU A 327 -18.73 13.45 -14.30
C LEU A 327 -17.74 13.92 -15.35
N SER A 328 -17.48 13.06 -16.33
CA SER A 328 -16.69 13.43 -17.50
C SER A 328 -17.43 14.44 -18.40
N GLU A 329 -16.66 15.29 -19.08
CA GLU A 329 -17.19 16.27 -20.04
C GLU A 329 -18.03 15.61 -21.15
N GLU A 330 -17.67 14.40 -21.58
CA GLU A 330 -18.43 13.62 -22.58
C GLU A 330 -19.83 13.26 -22.07
N VAL A 331 -19.94 12.79 -20.83
CA VAL A 331 -21.24 12.45 -20.22
C VAL A 331 -22.08 13.70 -19.98
N ILE A 332 -21.47 14.78 -19.51
CA ILE A 332 -22.13 16.09 -19.33
C ILE A 332 -22.75 16.57 -20.64
N GLN A 333 -21.96 16.54 -21.72
CA GLN A 333 -22.41 16.97 -23.04
C GLN A 333 -23.49 16.05 -23.63
N GLY A 334 -23.32 14.73 -23.55
CA GLY A 334 -24.30 13.77 -24.06
C GLY A 334 -25.67 13.91 -23.38
N ARG A 335 -25.67 14.19 -22.07
CA ARG A 335 -26.89 14.49 -21.31
C ARG A 335 -27.53 15.82 -21.74
N PHE A 336 -26.73 16.87 -21.92
CA PHE A 336 -27.24 18.15 -22.41
C PHE A 336 -27.95 17.99 -23.76
N GLU A 337 -27.35 17.24 -24.67
CA GLU A 337 -27.95 16.88 -25.97
C GLU A 337 -29.24 16.07 -25.80
N ALA A 338 -29.26 15.07 -24.93
CA ALA A 338 -30.48 14.32 -24.62
C ALA A 338 -31.62 15.22 -24.12
N SER A 339 -31.33 16.19 -23.24
CA SER A 339 -32.32 17.17 -22.77
C SER A 339 -32.80 18.11 -23.87
N GLN A 340 -31.91 18.50 -24.80
CA GLN A 340 -32.29 19.30 -25.97
C GLN A 340 -33.24 18.55 -26.91
N GLU A 341 -33.05 17.23 -27.08
CA GLU A 341 -33.93 16.38 -27.90
C GLU A 341 -35.25 16.02 -27.18
N LEU A 342 -35.21 15.89 -25.86
CA LEU A 342 -36.37 15.62 -25.02
C LEU A 342 -37.37 16.78 -25.06
N LEU A 343 -36.90 18.02 -24.95
CA LEU A 343 -37.75 19.22 -24.92
C LEU A 343 -38.79 19.28 -26.06
N PRO A 344 -38.40 19.23 -27.36
CA PRO A 344 -39.36 19.27 -28.45
C PRO A 344 -40.26 18.03 -28.49
N THR A 345 -39.80 16.87 -28.00
CA THR A 345 -40.63 15.66 -27.94
C THR A 345 -41.78 15.86 -26.95
N LEU A 346 -41.48 16.35 -25.73
CA LEU A 346 -42.48 16.65 -24.71
C LEU A 346 -43.45 17.74 -25.20
N VAL A 347 -42.94 18.90 -25.62
CA VAL A 347 -43.82 20.05 -25.92
C VAL A 347 -44.64 19.81 -27.19
N ASN A 348 -44.07 19.23 -28.26
CA ASN A 348 -44.87 18.95 -29.47
C ASN A 348 -45.83 17.79 -29.25
N GLY A 349 -45.47 16.80 -28.43
CA GLY A 349 -46.38 15.76 -27.96
C GLY A 349 -47.59 16.37 -27.24
N ALA A 350 -47.33 17.32 -26.34
CA ALA A 350 -48.36 18.00 -25.58
C ALA A 350 -49.25 18.90 -26.46
N ILE A 351 -48.68 19.69 -27.37
CA ILE A 351 -49.44 20.45 -28.39
C ILE A 351 -50.34 19.53 -29.22
N ALA A 352 -49.86 18.33 -29.57
CA ALA A 352 -50.62 17.33 -30.32
C ALA A 352 -51.61 16.52 -29.45
N ASN A 353 -51.68 16.78 -28.14
CA ASN A 353 -52.47 16.02 -27.17
C ASN A 353 -52.16 14.51 -27.20
N THR A 354 -50.87 14.16 -27.36
CA THR A 354 -50.37 12.78 -27.38
C THR A 354 -50.12 12.31 -25.96
N ALA A 355 -50.58 11.10 -25.61
CA ALA A 355 -50.34 10.51 -24.31
C ALA A 355 -48.84 10.25 -24.09
N PHE A 356 -48.36 10.37 -22.85
CA PHE A 356 -46.94 10.21 -22.52
C PHE A 356 -46.34 8.89 -23.02
N ASP A 357 -47.07 7.78 -22.83
CA ASP A 357 -46.63 6.43 -23.23
C ASP A 357 -46.43 6.29 -24.75
N ASP A 358 -47.06 7.15 -25.56
CA ASP A 358 -46.95 7.15 -27.01
C ASP A 358 -45.79 8.02 -27.53
N LEU A 359 -45.09 8.75 -26.65
CA LEU A 359 -43.95 9.60 -27.02
C LEU A 359 -42.67 8.81 -27.30
N GLY A 360 -42.58 7.57 -26.82
CA GLY A 360 -41.40 6.72 -27.02
C GLY A 360 -40.15 7.19 -26.25
N ILE A 361 -40.34 7.91 -25.15
CA ILE A 361 -39.25 8.37 -24.27
C ILE A 361 -38.76 7.18 -23.42
N ALA A 362 -37.45 6.99 -23.35
CA ALA A 362 -36.85 6.03 -22.43
C ALA A 362 -36.94 6.56 -20.99
N VAL A 363 -37.52 5.78 -20.10
CA VAL A 363 -37.82 6.16 -18.71
C VAL A 363 -37.28 5.14 -17.72
N THR A 364 -37.06 5.60 -16.48
CA THR A 364 -36.67 4.77 -15.35
C THR A 364 -37.60 3.58 -15.13
N SER A 365 -37.04 2.49 -14.61
CA SER A 365 -37.80 1.33 -14.13
C SER A 365 -38.46 1.54 -12.76
N ASP A 366 -38.14 2.63 -12.05
CA ASP A 366 -38.82 3.02 -10.81
C ASP A 366 -40.26 3.46 -11.09
N SER A 367 -41.22 2.71 -10.54
CA SER A 367 -42.64 2.97 -10.76
C SER A 367 -43.16 4.25 -10.12
N SER A 368 -42.56 4.70 -9.01
CA SER A 368 -42.94 5.93 -8.34
C SER A 368 -42.46 7.13 -9.14
N ALA A 369 -41.18 7.14 -9.52
CA ALA A 369 -40.61 8.19 -10.36
C ALA A 369 -41.33 8.30 -11.72
N LEU A 370 -41.66 7.17 -12.34
CA LEU A 370 -42.46 7.16 -13.57
C LEU A 370 -43.87 7.76 -13.39
N ALA A 371 -44.51 7.56 -12.24
CA ALA A 371 -45.80 8.16 -11.96
C ALA A 371 -45.70 9.70 -11.88
N ASP A 372 -44.67 10.20 -11.20
CA ASP A 372 -44.42 11.64 -11.05
C ASP A 372 -44.09 12.30 -12.40
N ILE A 373 -43.29 11.64 -13.26
CA ILE A 373 -43.02 12.11 -14.63
C ILE A 373 -44.32 12.25 -15.43
N LYS A 374 -45.21 11.26 -15.34
CA LYS A 374 -46.49 11.26 -16.07
C LYS A 374 -47.41 12.37 -15.57
N GLU A 375 -47.50 12.57 -14.26
CA GLU A 375 -48.27 13.68 -13.68
C GLU A 375 -47.75 15.03 -14.16
N ALA A 376 -46.43 15.25 -14.13
CA ALA A 376 -45.83 16.49 -14.62
C ALA A 376 -46.09 16.73 -16.13
N TYR A 377 -46.13 15.67 -16.93
CA TYR A 377 -46.49 15.78 -18.35
C TYR A 377 -47.98 16.04 -18.58
N ASP A 378 -48.86 15.44 -17.77
CA ASP A 378 -50.31 15.71 -17.81
C ASP A 378 -50.62 17.17 -17.42
N ASP A 379 -49.87 17.74 -16.47
CA ASP A 379 -49.95 19.16 -16.14
C ASP A 379 -49.51 20.04 -17.32
N LEU A 380 -48.41 19.70 -17.99
CA LEU A 380 -47.99 20.39 -19.22
C LEU A 380 -49.07 20.32 -20.31
N LEU A 381 -49.68 19.15 -20.50
CA LEU A 381 -50.80 18.98 -21.44
C LEU A 381 -51.96 19.94 -21.11
N ALA A 382 -52.37 20.00 -19.84
CA ALA A 382 -53.44 20.89 -19.40
C ALA A 382 -53.07 22.38 -19.56
N ASP A 383 -51.83 22.75 -19.28
CA ASP A 383 -51.35 24.13 -19.43
C ASP A 383 -51.31 24.61 -20.89
N LEU A 384 -51.18 23.69 -21.85
CA LEU A 384 -51.11 24.02 -23.28
C LEU A 384 -52.47 24.05 -23.99
N HIS A 385 -53.56 23.63 -23.34
CA HIS A 385 -54.91 23.57 -23.92
C HIS A 385 -55.99 24.08 -22.95
N ASP A 386 -56.67 25.17 -23.32
CA ASP A 386 -57.81 25.68 -22.57
C ASP A 386 -59.13 25.05 -23.04
N ASP A 387 -60.08 24.88 -22.11
CA ASP A 387 -61.43 24.35 -22.37
C ASP A 387 -62.23 25.16 -23.41
N ASP A 388 -61.89 26.44 -23.62
CA ASP A 388 -62.60 27.34 -24.55
C ASP A 388 -62.01 27.33 -25.97
N GLY A 389 -61.00 26.48 -26.21
CA GLY A 389 -60.30 26.30 -27.47
C GLY A 389 -59.11 27.25 -27.68
N THR A 390 -58.75 28.08 -26.69
CA THR A 390 -57.44 28.74 -26.69
C THR A 390 -56.33 27.76 -26.28
N GLY A 391 -55.08 28.08 -26.61
CA GLY A 391 -53.98 27.17 -26.34
C GLY A 391 -52.79 27.36 -27.26
N LEU A 392 -51.70 26.65 -26.96
CA LEU A 392 -50.47 26.69 -27.75
C LEU A 392 -50.63 25.89 -29.03
N LYS A 393 -50.35 26.51 -30.18
CA LYS A 393 -50.54 25.88 -31.50
C LYS A 393 -49.24 25.36 -32.12
N SER A 394 -48.15 26.10 -31.95
CA SER A 394 -46.83 25.70 -32.41
C SER A 394 -45.74 26.48 -31.68
N ILE A 395 -44.56 25.88 -31.54
CA ILE A 395 -43.41 26.48 -30.88
C ILE A 395 -42.13 26.22 -31.68
N THR A 396 -41.19 27.15 -31.66
CA THR A 396 -39.85 26.99 -32.24
C THR A 396 -38.81 27.32 -31.18
N PHE A 397 -37.96 26.35 -30.84
CA PHE A 397 -36.90 26.51 -29.85
C PHE A 397 -35.61 27.01 -30.49
N THR A 398 -34.91 27.90 -29.79
CA THR A 398 -33.62 28.48 -30.17
C THR A 398 -32.74 28.67 -28.92
N ASP A 399 -31.45 28.93 -29.12
CA ASP A 399 -30.50 29.32 -28.08
C ASP A 399 -30.54 28.46 -26.80
N PHE A 400 -30.13 27.20 -26.93
CA PHE A 400 -29.98 26.29 -25.80
C PHE A 400 -28.70 26.58 -25.03
N GLU A 401 -28.79 26.60 -23.70
CA GLU A 401 -27.69 26.81 -22.76
C GLU A 401 -27.79 25.77 -21.63
N ASP A 402 -26.70 25.05 -21.37
CA ASP A 402 -26.62 24.19 -20.19
C ASP A 402 -26.44 25.10 -18.95
N THR A 403 -27.35 24.96 -18.00
CA THR A 403 -27.37 25.69 -16.72
C THR A 403 -27.47 24.72 -15.55
N SER A 404 -27.10 23.44 -15.76
CA SER A 404 -27.07 22.40 -14.73
C SER A 404 -26.17 22.82 -13.57
N TYR A 405 -26.50 22.33 -12.37
CA TYR A 405 -25.73 22.58 -11.15
C TYR A 405 -25.22 21.25 -10.64
N TYR A 406 -23.96 21.24 -10.17
CA TYR A 406 -23.24 20.07 -9.68
C TYR A 406 -22.96 19.06 -10.79
N ASP A 407 -21.68 18.80 -11.03
CA ASP A 407 -21.22 17.82 -12.02
C ASP A 407 -20.75 16.54 -11.31
N GLU A 408 -21.41 16.16 -10.22
CA GLU A 408 -21.04 15.01 -9.39
C GLU A 408 -22.05 13.87 -9.64
N LEU A 409 -21.53 12.67 -9.87
CA LEU A 409 -22.27 11.42 -9.89
C LEU A 409 -22.30 10.91 -8.45
N ASP A 410 -23.49 10.72 -7.90
CA ASP A 410 -23.69 10.17 -6.55
C ASP A 410 -23.96 8.65 -6.64
N SER A 411 -23.94 7.99 -5.48
CA SER A 411 -24.29 6.60 -5.20
C SER A 411 -25.61 6.13 -5.82
N ASP A 412 -26.60 7.00 -5.99
CA ASP A 412 -27.87 6.66 -6.66
C ASP A 412 -27.76 6.65 -8.20
N LEU A 413 -26.60 7.00 -8.77
CA LEU A 413 -26.34 7.12 -10.20
C LEU A 413 -27.38 8.01 -10.93
N THR A 414 -27.90 9.01 -10.20
CA THR A 414 -28.83 10.01 -10.70
C THR A 414 -28.13 11.33 -10.96
N TYR A 415 -28.66 12.09 -11.91
CA TYR A 415 -28.09 13.38 -12.26
C TYR A 415 -29.14 14.37 -12.79
N GLY A 416 -29.13 15.60 -12.28
CA GLY A 416 -30.05 16.67 -12.69
C GLY A 416 -29.54 17.51 -13.86
N SER A 417 -30.27 17.55 -14.98
CA SER A 417 -30.00 18.44 -16.11
C SER A 417 -30.92 19.66 -16.09
N ARG A 418 -30.35 20.85 -16.32
CA ARG A 418 -31.10 22.11 -16.42
C ARG A 418 -30.74 22.84 -17.70
N VAL A 419 -31.64 22.82 -18.68
CA VAL A 419 -31.46 23.45 -19.98
C VAL A 419 -32.27 24.73 -20.07
N ARG A 420 -31.60 25.88 -20.20
CA ARG A 420 -32.24 27.13 -20.58
C ARG A 420 -32.39 27.16 -22.10
N PHE A 421 -33.53 27.63 -22.58
CA PHE A 421 -33.79 27.79 -24.00
C PHE A 421 -34.61 29.04 -24.27
N ARG A 422 -34.52 29.53 -25.50
CA ARG A 422 -35.41 30.56 -26.05
C ARG A 422 -36.45 29.95 -26.97
N TYR A 423 -37.58 30.65 -27.13
CA TYR A 423 -38.62 30.21 -28.04
C TYR A 423 -39.49 31.35 -28.56
N ASP A 424 -39.99 31.16 -29.77
CA ASP A 424 -41.11 31.89 -30.34
C ASP A 424 -42.28 30.93 -30.53
N TYR A 425 -43.52 31.42 -30.49
CA TYR A 425 -44.71 30.58 -30.60
C TYR A 425 -45.81 31.19 -31.46
N VAL A 426 -46.79 30.34 -31.78
CA VAL A 426 -48.13 30.75 -32.24
C VAL A 426 -49.15 30.12 -31.30
N ALA A 427 -50.07 30.92 -30.78
CA ALA A 427 -51.14 30.49 -29.91
C ALA A 427 -52.50 30.81 -30.52
N THR A 428 -53.51 29.98 -30.22
CA THR A 428 -54.91 30.30 -30.51
C THR A 428 -55.44 31.12 -29.34
N VAL A 429 -55.89 32.34 -29.59
CA VAL A 429 -56.43 33.26 -28.58
C VAL A 429 -57.81 33.76 -28.97
N ARG A 430 -58.56 34.28 -27.98
CA ARG A 430 -59.88 34.88 -28.20
C ARG A 430 -59.76 36.38 -28.48
N ASP A 431 -60.13 36.81 -29.67
CA ASP A 431 -60.28 38.23 -29.99
C ASP A 431 -61.52 38.79 -29.28
N TYR A 432 -61.33 39.61 -28.25
CA TYR A 432 -62.43 40.22 -27.48
C TYR A 432 -63.30 41.22 -28.26
N GLY A 433 -62.83 41.72 -29.41
CA GLY A 433 -63.59 42.60 -30.29
C GLY A 433 -64.55 41.84 -31.20
N THR A 434 -64.19 40.64 -31.63
CA THR A 434 -64.98 39.82 -32.57
C THR A 434 -65.60 38.57 -31.96
N ASP A 435 -65.17 38.19 -30.76
CA ASP A 435 -65.45 36.91 -30.07
C ASP A 435 -65.13 35.69 -30.95
N GLN A 436 -64.07 35.79 -31.76
CA GLN A 436 -63.57 34.71 -32.60
C GLN A 436 -62.21 34.23 -32.10
N LEU A 437 -61.94 32.95 -32.30
CA LEU A 437 -60.60 32.39 -32.10
C LEU A 437 -59.71 32.78 -33.28
N VAL A 438 -58.53 33.32 -32.98
CA VAL A 438 -57.53 33.75 -33.95
C VAL A 438 -56.15 33.24 -33.54
N ASP A 439 -55.28 33.01 -34.53
CA ASP A 439 -53.89 32.64 -34.27
C ASP A 439 -53.06 33.92 -34.11
N GLU A 440 -52.35 34.05 -33.00
CA GLU A 440 -51.41 35.13 -32.74
C GLU A 440 -50.01 34.59 -32.52
N ALA A 441 -49.03 35.21 -33.20
CA ALA A 441 -47.62 34.90 -33.01
C ALA A 441 -47.03 35.77 -31.89
N SER A 442 -46.05 35.22 -31.17
CA SER A 442 -45.31 35.98 -30.16
C SER A 442 -44.69 37.25 -30.76
N THR A 443 -44.75 38.36 -30.02
CA THR A 443 -44.22 39.66 -30.48
C THR A 443 -42.76 39.89 -30.07
N TYR A 444 -42.24 39.04 -29.19
CA TYR A 444 -40.87 39.00 -28.74
C TYR A 444 -40.49 37.54 -28.45
N THR A 445 -39.19 37.27 -28.41
CA THR A 445 -38.67 35.94 -28.06
C THR A 445 -38.71 35.74 -26.56
N HIS A 446 -39.29 34.61 -26.15
CA HIS A 446 -39.41 34.21 -24.76
C HIS A 446 -38.23 33.33 -24.35
N SER A 447 -38.09 33.10 -23.05
CA SER A 447 -37.10 32.17 -22.48
C SER A 447 -37.76 31.33 -21.41
N SER A 448 -37.39 30.05 -21.34
CA SER A 448 -37.78 29.18 -20.23
C SER A 448 -36.64 28.23 -19.87
N THR A 449 -36.92 27.29 -19.00
CA THR A 449 -35.97 26.28 -18.55
C THR A 449 -36.67 24.94 -18.44
N LEU A 450 -36.00 23.90 -18.94
CA LEU A 450 -36.32 22.50 -18.69
C LEU A 450 -35.41 22.04 -17.55
N SER A 451 -35.99 21.48 -16.50
CA SER A 451 -35.26 20.80 -15.42
C SER A 451 -35.73 19.36 -15.36
N VAL A 452 -34.80 18.43 -15.55
CA VAL A 452 -35.05 16.99 -15.57
C VAL A 452 -33.97 16.26 -14.79
N GLU A 453 -34.25 15.02 -14.41
CA GLU A 453 -33.27 14.10 -13.85
C GLU A 453 -33.15 12.88 -14.74
N TYR A 454 -31.92 12.37 -14.86
CA TYR A 454 -31.62 11.11 -15.53
C TYR A 454 -31.04 10.12 -14.53
N ALA A 455 -31.40 8.85 -14.69
CA ALA A 455 -30.75 7.73 -14.01
C ALA A 455 -29.95 6.92 -15.04
N TYR A 456 -28.79 6.40 -14.63
CA TYR A 456 -28.02 5.48 -15.47
C TYR A 456 -28.44 4.04 -15.19
N GLU A 457 -29.32 3.49 -16.03
CA GLU A 457 -29.89 2.16 -15.87
C GLU A 457 -29.52 1.26 -17.06
N ASN A 458 -29.04 0.05 -16.78
CA ASN A 458 -28.71 -0.96 -17.81
C ASN A 458 -27.75 -0.46 -18.91
N GLY A 459 -26.81 0.42 -18.56
CA GLY A 459 -25.83 0.96 -19.50
C GLY A 459 -26.35 2.12 -20.37
N SER A 460 -27.45 2.76 -19.98
CA SER A 460 -28.02 3.90 -20.72
C SER A 460 -28.69 4.90 -19.77
N TRP A 461 -28.61 6.17 -20.13
CA TRP A 461 -29.34 7.23 -19.42
C TRP A 461 -30.82 7.18 -19.77
N VAL A 462 -31.67 7.17 -18.76
CA VAL A 462 -33.14 7.18 -18.89
C VAL A 462 -33.73 8.32 -18.08
N LEU A 463 -34.85 8.88 -18.52
CA LEU A 463 -35.52 9.96 -17.80
C LEU A 463 -36.06 9.41 -16.47
N SER A 464 -35.60 9.97 -15.36
CA SER A 464 -36.00 9.60 -14.00
C SER A 464 -36.78 10.69 -13.28
N GLY A 465 -36.77 11.93 -13.78
CA GLY A 465 -37.58 13.01 -13.24
C GLY A 465 -37.88 14.10 -14.26
N LEU A 466 -39.12 14.62 -14.23
CA LEU A 466 -39.54 15.80 -14.98
C LEU A 466 -39.89 16.90 -13.98
N ASN A 467 -38.85 17.59 -13.48
CA ASN A 467 -38.96 18.48 -12.31
C ASN A 467 -39.64 19.80 -12.64
N SER A 468 -39.36 20.38 -13.81
CA SER A 468 -39.99 21.62 -14.24
C SER A 468 -39.89 21.83 -15.74
N LEU A 469 -41.02 22.13 -16.36
CA LEU A 469 -41.11 22.64 -17.72
C LEU A 469 -42.34 23.54 -17.81
N TYR A 470 -42.13 24.83 -18.10
CA TYR A 470 -43.23 25.79 -18.23
C TYR A 470 -43.10 26.58 -19.53
N ILE A 471 -44.18 26.69 -20.29
CA ILE A 471 -44.25 27.48 -21.51
C ILE A 471 -45.33 28.55 -21.32
N SER A 472 -44.92 29.82 -21.40
CA SER A 472 -45.84 30.96 -21.35
C SER A 472 -46.13 31.40 -22.78
N TYR A 473 -47.41 31.49 -23.12
CA TYR A 473 -47.88 31.86 -24.45
C TYR A 473 -49.14 32.72 -24.43
#